data_AF-A0A9J2P3G2-F1
#
_entry.id   AF-A0A9J2P3G2-F1
#
_cell.length_a   1.000
_cell.length_b   1.000
_cell.length_c   1.000
_cell.angle_alpha   90.00
_cell.angle_beta   90.00
_cell.angle_gamma   90.00
#
_symmetry.space_group_name_H-M   'P 1'
#
loop_
_entity.id
_entity.type
_entity.pdbx_description
1 polymer ?
#
loop_
_entity_poly.entity_id
_entity_poly.type
_entity_poly.pdbx_seq_one_letter_code
_entity_poly.pdbx_strand_id
1 'polypeptide(L)'
;MQRGWLRLRGGLDIKAQEAALRLGPDIVIATPGRLIDHLHNAPNFSLHDIEVLVLDEADRMLDEAFADQMKELIRLCSANRQTLLFSATMTDQIEQLAAVSLKNPVRIFINENTETALNLRQEFIRIRENHEHERESIVVALVTRIFPDHTMLFVQTKRACQRLHIILGLLGIKVGQLHSGLSQTQRVETLSRFKNAELDLLISTDLAARGLDIEGVLTVINMQMPASLKQYIHRVGRTARAGRVGRSVSLFGAADRKLLKEIVATHKGAPLKQRRIDAGVIEAYSKRIAALEESIQRVEEEFKAERALRLAEEELQRGEDKLQGNAQKRHWMQPNGDKKNKKASKKLKKKSQQPEAKPSVDEIRRQRADDYEVRNAKRDRKQRRMRAIVEDDHRSVKKRKSVMSMTSSLTSVTPKSVKRFRYGLVVRCLNAVRCNPIGFNA
;
A
#
# COMPACT_ATOMS: atom_id res chain seq x y z
N MET A 1 24.78 15.64 -23.11
CA MET A 1 24.20 14.47 -22.41
C MET A 1 23.10 14.96 -21.50
N GLN A 2 21.84 14.69 -21.81
CA GLN A 2 20.75 15.07 -20.90
C GLN A 2 20.72 14.08 -19.72
N ARG A 3 21.48 14.44 -18.70
CA ARG A 3 21.33 13.96 -17.33
C ARG A 3 19.91 14.25 -16.87
N GLY A 4 19.16 13.21 -16.49
CA GLY A 4 17.71 13.25 -16.37
C GLY A 4 17.19 12.22 -15.37
N TRP A 5 15.89 12.25 -15.12
CA TRP A 5 15.23 11.34 -14.18
C TRP A 5 14.46 10.25 -14.93
N LEU A 6 14.46 9.03 -14.39
CA LEU A 6 13.78 7.87 -14.94
C LEU A 6 12.74 7.32 -13.96
N ARG A 7 11.57 6.92 -14.48
CA ARG A 7 10.50 6.32 -13.68
C ARG A 7 10.36 4.83 -13.97
N LEU A 8 10.59 3.98 -12.95
CA LEU A 8 10.46 2.53 -13.04
C LEU A 8 9.22 2.04 -12.29
N ARG A 9 8.24 1.50 -13.02
CA ARG A 9 7.00 1.01 -12.41
C ARG A 9 6.36 -0.11 -13.21
N GLY A 10 5.49 -0.87 -12.53
CA GLY A 10 4.67 -1.90 -13.15
C GLY A 10 3.73 -1.33 -14.23
N GLY A 11 3.42 -2.15 -15.24
CA GLY A 11 2.46 -1.81 -16.30
C GLY A 11 2.99 -0.95 -17.46
N LEU A 12 4.29 -0.64 -17.48
CA LEU A 12 5.00 -0.08 -18.63
C LEU A 12 5.93 -1.15 -19.22
N ASP A 13 6.28 -1.00 -20.50
CA ASP A 13 7.18 -1.93 -21.18
C ASP A 13 8.55 -1.99 -20.49
N ILE A 14 9.01 -3.22 -20.26
CA ILE A 14 10.23 -3.48 -19.50
C ILE A 14 11.45 -3.21 -20.38
N LYS A 15 11.40 -3.54 -21.67
CA LYS A 15 12.52 -3.32 -22.59
C LYS A 15 12.77 -1.82 -22.77
N ALA A 16 11.72 -1.02 -22.90
CA ALA A 16 11.83 0.44 -22.90
C ALA A 16 12.48 1.00 -21.62
N GLN A 17 12.10 0.48 -20.43
CA GLN A 17 12.72 0.88 -19.17
C GLN A 17 14.20 0.44 -19.07
N GLU A 18 14.54 -0.77 -19.52
CA GLU A 18 15.92 -1.25 -19.56
C GLU A 18 16.79 -0.40 -20.49
N ALA A 19 16.27 -0.05 -21.67
CA ALA A 19 16.97 0.84 -22.61
C ALA A 19 17.21 2.23 -22.00
N ALA A 20 16.22 2.78 -21.30
CA ALA A 20 16.36 4.06 -20.62
C ALA A 20 17.34 4.01 -19.44
N LEU A 21 17.42 2.88 -18.72
CA LEU A 21 18.41 2.69 -17.65
C LEU A 21 19.85 2.70 -18.18
N ARG A 22 20.08 2.16 -19.38
CA ARG A 22 21.41 2.16 -20.02
C ARG A 22 21.94 3.55 -20.36
N LEU A 23 21.06 4.56 -20.40
CA LEU A 23 21.47 5.96 -20.61
C LEU A 23 22.09 6.60 -19.37
N GLY A 24 22.06 5.92 -18.21
CA GLY A 24 22.66 6.40 -16.97
C GLY A 24 21.92 7.61 -16.37
N PRO A 25 20.64 7.46 -15.97
CA PRO A 25 19.89 8.53 -15.32
C PRO A 25 20.46 8.85 -13.93
N ASP A 26 20.51 10.13 -13.56
CA ASP A 26 21.00 10.55 -12.23
C ASP A 26 19.98 10.29 -11.13
N ILE A 27 18.68 10.31 -11.48
CA ILE A 27 17.58 10.11 -10.53
C ILE A 27 16.68 8.98 -11.03
N VAL A 28 16.44 7.99 -10.17
CA VAL A 28 15.52 6.89 -10.46
C VAL A 28 14.36 6.90 -9.46
N ILE A 29 13.14 7.07 -9.96
CA ILE A 29 11.90 7.00 -9.17
C ILE A 29 11.26 5.64 -9.43
N ALA A 30 11.24 4.75 -8.44
CA ALA A 30 10.82 3.37 -8.66
C ALA A 30 9.84 2.80 -7.63
N THR A 31 8.95 1.92 -8.08
CA THR A 31 8.20 1.02 -7.17
C THR A 31 9.08 -0.18 -6.78
N PRO A 32 9.09 -0.64 -5.51
CA PRO A 32 10.06 -1.63 -5.01
C PRO A 32 10.15 -2.89 -5.88
N GLY A 33 9.02 -3.51 -6.20
CA GLY A 33 9.00 -4.73 -7.00
C GLY A 33 9.56 -4.57 -8.42
N ARG A 34 9.37 -3.40 -9.06
CA ARG A 34 9.94 -3.14 -10.39
C ARG A 34 11.43 -2.85 -10.32
N LEU A 35 11.89 -2.17 -9.27
CA LEU A 35 13.32 -1.90 -9.09
C LEU A 35 14.11 -3.19 -8.90
N ILE A 36 13.60 -4.12 -8.08
CA ILE A 36 14.20 -5.44 -7.87
C ILE A 36 14.26 -6.26 -9.17
N ASP A 37 13.19 -6.22 -9.97
CA ASP A 37 13.14 -6.91 -11.27
C ASP A 37 14.27 -6.42 -12.20
N HIS A 38 14.51 -5.11 -12.26
CA HIS A 38 15.64 -4.55 -13.01
C HIS A 38 16.99 -4.90 -12.40
N LEU A 39 17.15 -4.91 -11.07
CA LEU A 39 18.42 -5.28 -10.44
C LEU A 39 18.84 -6.73 -10.71
N HIS A 40 17.88 -7.65 -10.81
CA HIS A 40 18.18 -9.06 -11.08
C HIS A 40 18.30 -9.40 -12.56
N ASN A 41 17.54 -8.71 -13.43
CA ASN A 41 17.41 -9.10 -14.83
C ASN A 41 18.04 -8.13 -15.83
N ALA A 42 18.23 -6.85 -15.47
CA ALA A 42 18.82 -5.87 -16.38
C ALA A 42 20.35 -5.97 -16.32
N PRO A 43 21.03 -6.18 -17.47
CA PRO A 43 22.48 -6.18 -17.52
C PRO A 43 23.00 -4.77 -17.18
N ASN A 44 24.01 -4.70 -16.31
CA ASN A 44 24.73 -3.48 -15.92
C ASN A 44 23.93 -2.42 -15.14
N PHE A 45 22.85 -2.80 -14.45
CA PHE A 45 22.17 -1.91 -13.51
C PHE A 45 22.56 -2.27 -12.06
N SER A 46 23.08 -1.31 -11.31
CA SER A 46 23.42 -1.49 -9.89
C SER A 46 23.06 -0.26 -9.06
N LEU A 47 22.88 -0.45 -7.75
CA LEU A 47 22.67 0.63 -6.78
C LEU A 47 23.92 0.90 -5.93
N HIS A 48 25.10 0.46 -6.37
CA HIS A 48 26.33 0.59 -5.58
C HIS A 48 26.87 2.02 -5.52
N ASP A 49 26.55 2.84 -6.54
CA ASP A 49 27.02 4.22 -6.63
C ASP A 49 25.99 5.24 -6.13
N ILE A 50 24.89 4.80 -5.50
CA ILE A 50 23.89 5.75 -5.00
C ILE A 50 24.40 6.47 -3.76
N GLU A 51 24.30 7.80 -3.79
CA GLU A 51 24.63 8.66 -2.65
C GLU A 51 23.40 8.98 -1.80
N VAL A 52 22.20 8.94 -2.40
CA VAL A 52 20.94 9.30 -1.75
C VAL A 52 19.87 8.23 -1.99
N LEU A 53 19.23 7.77 -0.92
CA LEU A 53 18.07 6.88 -0.96
C LEU A 53 16.88 7.56 -0.29
N VAL A 54 15.76 7.68 -1.02
CA VAL A 54 14.50 8.22 -0.48
C VAL A 54 13.46 7.11 -0.38
N LEU A 55 12.93 6.92 0.82
CA LEU A 55 11.83 6.00 1.13
C LEU A 55 10.58 6.82 1.43
N ASP A 56 9.73 7.02 0.42
CA ASP A 56 8.50 7.80 0.55
C ASP A 56 7.27 6.91 0.82
N GLU A 57 6.31 7.43 1.59
CA GLU A 57 5.12 6.70 2.07
C GLU A 57 5.46 5.31 2.67
N ALA A 58 6.48 5.26 3.54
CA ALA A 58 7.03 4.00 4.06
C ALA A 58 6.02 3.13 4.81
N ASP A 59 5.03 3.75 5.46
CA ASP A 59 3.89 3.07 6.06
C ASP A 59 3.08 2.26 5.04
N ARG A 60 2.90 2.79 3.83
CA ARG A 60 2.16 2.11 2.76
C ARG A 60 2.97 0.99 2.12
N MET A 61 4.28 1.19 1.96
CA MET A 61 5.16 0.16 1.41
C MET A 61 5.16 -1.12 2.27
N LEU A 62 4.99 -0.99 3.59
CA LEU A 62 4.94 -2.13 4.50
C LEU A 62 3.59 -2.85 4.50
N ASP A 63 2.47 -2.10 4.38
CA ASP A 63 1.11 -2.65 4.30
C ASP A 63 0.89 -3.52 3.03
N GLU A 64 1.56 -3.20 1.92
CA GLU A 64 1.40 -3.89 0.63
C GLU A 64 2.24 -5.17 0.48
N ALA A 65 2.78 -5.70 1.59
CA ALA A 65 3.63 -6.89 1.64
C ALA A 65 4.99 -6.73 0.92
N PHE A 66 5.51 -5.50 0.79
CA PHE A 66 6.84 -5.24 0.20
C PHE A 66 7.96 -5.15 1.24
N ALA A 67 7.70 -5.48 2.51
CA ALA A 67 8.70 -5.38 3.58
C ALA A 67 10.00 -6.16 3.27
N ASP A 68 9.89 -7.37 2.73
CA ASP A 68 11.06 -8.19 2.36
C ASP A 68 11.80 -7.61 1.15
N GLN A 69 11.05 -7.08 0.18
CA GLN A 69 11.60 -6.41 -1.00
C GLN A 69 12.38 -5.15 -0.60
N MET A 70 11.85 -4.36 0.34
CA MET A 70 12.54 -3.18 0.86
C MET A 70 13.85 -3.54 1.55
N LYS A 71 13.85 -4.58 2.39
CA LYS A 71 15.08 -5.06 3.05
C LYS A 71 16.12 -5.52 2.04
N GLU A 72 15.71 -6.17 0.96
CA GLU A 72 16.61 -6.57 -0.12
C GLU A 72 17.20 -5.35 -0.85
N LEU A 73 16.37 -4.39 -1.26
CA LEU A 73 16.83 -3.16 -1.90
C LEU A 73 17.84 -2.40 -1.03
N ILE A 74 17.52 -2.22 0.26
CA ILE A 74 18.40 -1.54 1.24
C ILE A 74 19.78 -2.21 1.33
N ARG A 75 19.85 -3.54 1.18
CA ARG A 75 21.11 -4.31 1.18
C ARG A 75 21.90 -4.19 -0.12
N LEU A 76 21.22 -4.03 -1.25
CA LEU A 76 21.86 -3.87 -2.56
C LEU A 76 22.37 -2.44 -2.79
N CYS A 77 21.87 -1.47 -2.03
CA CYS A 77 22.33 -0.08 -2.03
C CYS A 77 23.67 0.09 -1.29
N SER A 78 24.47 1.07 -1.71
CA SER A 78 25.71 1.50 -1.04
C SER A 78 25.52 1.71 0.46
N ALA A 79 26.43 1.19 1.30
CA ALA A 79 26.39 1.42 2.74
C ALA A 79 26.69 2.89 3.11
N ASN A 80 27.44 3.60 2.28
CA ASN A 80 27.79 5.01 2.48
C ASN A 80 26.86 5.91 1.66
N ARG A 81 25.66 6.14 2.19
CA ARG A 81 24.63 6.96 1.55
C ARG A 81 23.84 7.75 2.59
N GLN A 82 23.24 8.85 2.16
CA GLN A 82 22.19 9.55 2.90
C GLN A 82 20.84 8.87 2.64
N THR A 83 20.15 8.46 3.70
CA THR A 83 18.79 7.91 3.57
C THR A 83 17.77 8.87 4.18
N LEU A 84 16.72 9.18 3.43
CA LEU A 84 15.55 9.93 3.90
C LEU A 84 14.36 8.97 3.96
N LEU A 85 13.64 8.95 5.07
CA LEU A 85 12.44 8.15 5.26
C LEU A 85 11.28 9.06 5.60
N PHE A 86 10.26 9.06 4.73
CA PHE A 86 9.01 9.79 4.91
C PHE A 86 7.88 8.80 5.18
N SER A 87 7.11 9.08 6.22
CA SER A 87 5.97 8.26 6.61
C SER A 87 4.91 9.13 7.26
N ALA A 88 3.64 8.86 6.95
CA ALA A 88 2.52 9.54 7.59
C ALA A 88 2.23 9.01 9.00
N THR A 89 2.75 7.83 9.36
CA THR A 89 2.53 7.22 10.68
C THR A 89 3.79 6.57 11.23
N MET A 90 3.84 6.42 12.55
CA MET A 90 4.85 5.61 13.23
C MET A 90 4.24 4.32 13.76
N THR A 91 4.55 3.20 13.12
CA THR A 91 4.22 1.84 13.57
C THR A 91 5.52 1.10 13.89
N ASP A 92 5.44 0.03 14.70
CA ASP A 92 6.62 -0.79 15.04
C ASP A 92 7.37 -1.30 13.79
N GLN A 93 6.64 -1.59 12.71
CA GLN A 93 7.26 -2.03 11.45
C GLN A 93 8.06 -0.92 10.77
N ILE A 94 7.60 0.33 10.85
CA ILE A 94 8.30 1.50 10.32
C ILE A 94 9.52 1.81 11.18
N GLU A 95 9.42 1.66 12.51
CA GLU A 95 10.57 1.78 13.39
C GLU A 95 11.64 0.73 13.08
N GLN A 96 11.24 -0.52 12.81
CA GLN A 96 12.15 -1.56 12.36
C GLN A 96 12.78 -1.22 11.00
N LEU A 97 11.99 -0.72 10.05
CA LEU A 97 12.51 -0.29 8.74
C LEU A 97 13.50 0.86 8.88
N ALA A 98 13.18 1.85 9.71
CA ALA A 98 14.04 2.98 10.02
C ALA A 98 15.36 2.53 10.67
N ALA A 99 15.31 1.58 11.61
CA ALA A 99 16.49 1.02 12.26
C ALA A 99 17.42 0.27 11.28
N VAL A 100 16.86 -0.36 10.24
CA VAL A 100 17.65 -1.08 9.22
C VAL A 100 18.15 -0.16 8.10
N SER A 101 17.42 0.92 7.79
CA SER A 101 17.70 1.78 6.64
C SER A 101 18.46 3.08 6.95
N LEU A 102 18.37 3.56 8.19
CA LEU A 102 18.92 4.86 8.62
C LEU A 102 20.11 4.67 9.58
N LYS A 103 21.07 5.60 9.52
CA LYS A 103 22.19 5.70 10.46
C LYS A 103 22.07 7.01 11.24
N ASN A 104 21.87 6.93 12.56
CA ASN A 104 21.69 8.10 13.46
C ASN A 104 20.71 9.16 12.90
N PRO A 105 19.45 8.80 12.60
CA PRO A 105 18.52 9.71 11.95
C PRO A 105 18.11 10.87 12.85
N VAL A 106 18.07 12.07 12.29
CA VAL A 106 17.33 13.19 12.87
C VAL A 106 15.84 12.94 12.62
N ARG A 107 15.05 12.89 13.68
CA ARG A 107 13.60 12.70 13.59
C ARG A 107 12.92 14.07 13.58
N ILE A 108 12.24 14.36 12.48
CA ILE A 108 11.42 15.57 12.34
C ILE A 108 9.97 15.12 12.41
N PHE A 109 9.29 15.46 13.51
CA PHE A 109 7.86 15.26 13.65
C PHE A 109 7.17 16.58 13.40
N ILE A 110 6.44 16.65 12.30
CA ILE A 110 5.40 17.67 12.14
C ILE A 110 4.23 17.09 12.93
N ASN A 111 3.91 17.68 14.08
CA ASN A 111 2.86 17.17 14.96
C ASN A 111 1.62 16.83 14.11
N GLU A 112 1.20 15.57 14.22
CA GLU A 112 0.02 15.04 13.58
C GLU A 112 -1.18 15.83 14.08
N ASN A 113 -1.66 16.77 13.27
CA ASN A 113 -3.08 16.95 13.21
C ASN A 113 -3.62 15.70 12.48
N THR A 114 -3.80 14.60 13.22
CA THR A 114 -4.79 13.57 12.87
C THR A 114 -6.19 14.19 12.74
N GLU A 115 -6.34 15.41 13.24
CA GLU A 115 -7.40 16.33 12.90
C GLU A 115 -7.49 16.45 11.37
N THR A 116 -8.67 16.11 10.86
CA THR A 116 -9.05 16.41 9.48
C THR A 116 -8.75 17.88 9.16
N ALA A 117 -8.37 18.15 7.91
CA ALA A 117 -8.03 19.51 7.46
C ALA A 117 -9.04 20.54 8.01
N LEU A 118 -8.55 21.63 8.61
CA LEU A 118 -9.35 22.63 9.33
C LEU A 118 -10.53 23.17 8.50
N ASN A 119 -10.39 23.19 7.16
CA ASN A 119 -11.39 23.69 6.22
C ASN A 119 -12.27 22.58 5.59
N LEU A 120 -12.27 21.37 6.15
CA LEU A 120 -13.07 20.24 5.66
C LEU A 120 -14.46 20.20 6.31
N ARG A 121 -15.51 20.34 5.50
CA ARG A 121 -16.90 20.12 5.93
C ARG A 121 -17.26 18.65 5.80
N GLN A 122 -17.42 17.98 6.94
CA GLN A 122 -17.77 16.56 7.00
C GLN A 122 -19.26 16.37 7.24
N GLU A 123 -19.90 15.64 6.34
CA GLU A 123 -21.32 15.30 6.40
C GLU A 123 -21.49 13.77 6.46
N PHE A 124 -22.44 13.31 7.28
CA PHE A 124 -22.70 11.89 7.46
C PHE A 124 -24.16 11.57 7.16
N ILE A 125 -24.38 10.48 6.42
CA ILE A 125 -25.70 9.94 6.10
C ILE A 125 -25.81 8.59 6.77
N ARG A 126 -26.77 8.48 7.69
CA ARG A 126 -27.06 7.24 8.40
C ARG A 126 -27.94 6.35 7.55
N ILE A 127 -27.51 5.10 7.35
CA ILE A 127 -28.28 4.06 6.68
C ILE A 127 -28.75 3.05 7.72
N ARG A 128 -30.02 2.65 7.63
CA ARG A 128 -30.60 1.61 8.49
C ARG A 128 -30.22 0.25 7.92
N GLU A 129 -30.04 -0.76 8.78
CA GLU A 129 -29.62 -2.11 8.35
C GLU A 129 -30.53 -2.70 7.26
N ASN A 130 -31.85 -2.50 7.37
CA ASN A 130 -32.81 -2.99 6.37
C ASN A 130 -32.78 -2.23 5.04
N HIS A 131 -32.03 -1.12 4.95
CA HIS A 131 -31.99 -0.20 3.81
C HIS A 131 -30.58 -0.10 3.21
N GLU A 132 -29.71 -1.09 3.46
CA GLU A 132 -28.35 -1.12 2.89
C GLU A 132 -28.34 -1.15 1.36
N HIS A 133 -29.40 -1.70 0.74
CA HIS A 133 -29.60 -1.71 -0.71
C HIS A 133 -29.80 -0.31 -1.31
N GLU A 134 -30.20 0.69 -0.50
CA GLU A 134 -30.43 2.06 -0.97
C GLU A 134 -29.14 2.86 -1.18
N ARG A 135 -27.97 2.32 -0.80
CA ARG A 135 -26.68 3.02 -0.95
C ARG A 135 -26.43 3.51 -2.37
N GLU A 136 -26.75 2.69 -3.38
CA GLU A 136 -26.59 3.06 -4.78
C GLU A 136 -27.49 4.26 -5.13
N SER A 137 -28.77 4.18 -4.81
CA SER A 137 -29.76 5.26 -5.01
C SER A 137 -29.35 6.56 -4.32
N ILE A 138 -28.86 6.47 -3.08
CA ILE A 138 -28.35 7.62 -2.32
C ILE A 138 -27.16 8.27 -3.03
N VAL A 139 -26.16 7.49 -3.42
CA VAL A 139 -24.97 8.02 -4.09
C VAL A 139 -25.33 8.65 -5.42
N VAL A 140 -26.19 8.01 -6.21
CA VAL A 140 -26.66 8.55 -7.49
C VAL A 140 -27.40 9.87 -7.28
N ALA A 141 -28.27 9.95 -6.27
CA ALA A 141 -28.96 11.19 -5.93
C ALA A 141 -28.01 12.30 -5.48
N LEU A 142 -26.97 11.98 -4.71
CA LEU A 142 -25.96 12.94 -4.25
C LEU A 142 -25.18 13.55 -5.43
N VAL A 143 -24.67 12.70 -6.32
CA VAL A 143 -23.85 13.14 -7.46
C VAL A 143 -24.70 13.92 -8.45
N THR A 144 -25.88 13.43 -8.82
CA THR A 144 -26.70 14.08 -9.84
C THR A 144 -27.33 15.40 -9.41
N ARG A 145 -27.60 15.61 -8.10
CA ARG A 145 -28.34 16.80 -7.62
C ARG A 145 -27.50 17.80 -6.86
N ILE A 146 -26.46 17.35 -6.16
CA ILE A 146 -25.79 18.17 -5.14
C ILE A 146 -24.32 18.35 -5.46
N PHE A 147 -23.66 17.29 -5.95
CA PHE A 147 -22.23 17.27 -6.20
C PHE A 147 -21.94 16.80 -7.63
N PRO A 148 -22.37 17.58 -8.65
CA PRO A 148 -22.13 17.20 -10.03
C PRO A 148 -20.64 17.25 -10.36
N ASP A 149 -19.90 18.25 -9.86
CA ASP A 149 -18.56 18.57 -10.38
C ASP A 149 -17.41 18.06 -9.49
N HIS A 150 -16.34 17.58 -10.13
CA HIS A 150 -15.06 17.18 -9.52
C HIS A 150 -15.19 16.41 -8.22
N THR A 151 -16.04 15.38 -8.26
CA THR A 151 -16.35 14.54 -7.12
C THR A 151 -15.55 13.23 -7.19
N MET A 152 -15.00 12.82 -6.05
CA MET A 152 -14.33 11.52 -5.92
C MET A 152 -15.18 10.58 -5.07
N LEU A 153 -15.58 9.44 -5.63
CA LEU A 153 -16.42 8.44 -4.98
C LEU A 153 -15.58 7.21 -4.60
N PHE A 154 -15.48 6.92 -3.31
CA PHE A 154 -14.81 5.72 -2.81
C PHE A 154 -15.78 4.56 -2.61
N VAL A 155 -15.39 3.42 -3.18
CA VAL A 155 -16.09 2.13 -3.06
C VAL A 155 -15.13 1.03 -2.63
N GLN A 156 -15.64 0.01 -1.94
CA GLN A 156 -14.80 -1.06 -1.41
C GLN A 156 -14.37 -2.07 -2.50
N THR A 157 -15.24 -2.36 -3.46
CA THR A 157 -15.02 -3.45 -4.43
C THR A 157 -14.94 -2.95 -5.87
N LYS A 158 -14.21 -3.69 -6.71
CA LYS A 158 -14.11 -3.39 -8.15
C LYS A 158 -15.44 -3.58 -8.87
N ARG A 159 -16.25 -4.55 -8.41
CA ARG A 159 -17.60 -4.81 -8.96
C ARG A 159 -18.52 -3.61 -8.71
N ALA A 160 -18.53 -3.07 -7.49
CA ALA A 160 -19.28 -1.86 -7.19
C ALA A 160 -18.78 -0.65 -7.99
N CYS A 161 -17.47 -0.53 -8.19
CA CYS A 161 -16.87 0.51 -9.03
C CYS A 161 -17.42 0.47 -10.46
N GLN A 162 -17.37 -0.71 -11.08
CA GLN A 162 -17.88 -0.93 -12.44
C GLN A 162 -19.39 -0.72 -12.54
N ARG A 163 -20.17 -1.29 -11.60
CA ARG A 163 -21.63 -1.13 -11.58
C ARG A 163 -22.04 0.34 -11.50
N LEU A 164 -21.44 1.11 -10.59
CA LEU A 164 -21.74 2.54 -10.48
C LEU A 164 -21.26 3.35 -11.69
N HIS A 165 -20.14 2.97 -12.30
CA HIS A 165 -19.67 3.60 -13.53
C HIS A 165 -20.71 3.45 -14.67
N ILE A 166 -21.29 2.26 -14.83
CA ILE A 166 -22.35 2.00 -15.81
C ILE A 166 -23.62 2.78 -15.46
N ILE A 167 -24.11 2.67 -14.22
CA ILE A 167 -25.33 3.36 -13.77
C ILE A 167 -25.23 4.88 -14.03
N LEU A 168 -24.15 5.50 -13.57
CA LEU A 168 -24.00 6.95 -13.65
C LEU A 168 -23.69 7.40 -15.09
N GLY A 169 -23.01 6.57 -15.88
CA GLY A 169 -22.83 6.79 -17.32
C GLY A 169 -24.15 6.77 -18.09
N LEU A 170 -25.02 5.78 -17.83
CA LEU A 170 -26.37 5.71 -18.42
C LEU A 170 -27.27 6.89 -18.01
N LEU A 171 -26.98 7.50 -16.85
CA LEU A 171 -27.65 8.71 -16.38
C LEU A 171 -27.06 10.01 -16.96
N GLY A 172 -26.05 9.90 -17.84
CA GLY A 172 -25.46 11.02 -18.57
C GLY A 172 -24.32 11.74 -17.85
N ILE A 173 -23.79 11.18 -16.76
CA ILE A 173 -22.67 11.79 -16.01
C ILE A 173 -21.34 11.36 -16.66
N LYS A 174 -20.39 12.30 -16.78
CA LYS A 174 -19.03 11.99 -17.23
C LYS A 174 -18.25 11.34 -16.11
N VAL A 175 -18.21 10.01 -16.11
CA VAL A 175 -17.65 9.23 -15.00
C VAL A 175 -16.36 8.53 -15.44
N GLY A 176 -15.31 8.66 -14.65
CA GLY A 176 -14.12 7.82 -14.70
C GLY A 176 -14.15 6.74 -13.61
N GLN A 177 -13.44 5.65 -13.85
CA GLN A 177 -13.23 4.60 -12.85
C GLN A 177 -11.73 4.36 -12.60
N LEU A 178 -11.39 4.00 -11.38
CA LEU A 178 -10.03 3.70 -10.96
C LEU A 178 -10.01 2.50 -10.02
N HIS A 179 -9.66 1.34 -10.57
CA HIS A 179 -9.52 0.10 -9.81
C HIS A 179 -8.34 -0.71 -10.35
N SER A 180 -7.92 -1.73 -9.61
CA SER A 180 -6.73 -2.53 -9.98
C SER A 180 -6.93 -3.45 -11.20
N GLY A 181 -8.06 -3.37 -11.89
CA GLY A 181 -8.34 -4.12 -13.12
C GLY A 181 -8.00 -3.34 -14.39
N LEU A 182 -7.79 -2.02 -14.27
CA LEU A 182 -7.39 -1.16 -15.37
C LEU A 182 -5.90 -1.28 -15.64
N SER A 183 -5.52 -1.12 -16.90
CA SER A 183 -4.12 -1.02 -17.28
C SER A 183 -3.50 0.26 -16.72
N GLN A 184 -2.17 0.30 -16.63
CA GLN A 184 -1.48 1.47 -16.10
C GLN A 184 -1.68 2.71 -16.99
N THR A 185 -1.78 2.51 -18.31
CA THR A 185 -2.10 3.54 -19.31
C THR A 185 -3.50 4.10 -19.08
N GLN A 186 -4.52 3.23 -18.97
CA GLN A 186 -5.91 3.63 -18.69
C GLN A 186 -6.04 4.42 -17.39
N ARG A 187 -5.29 4.02 -16.34
CA ARG A 187 -5.27 4.75 -15.06
C ARG A 187 -4.70 6.16 -15.20
N VAL A 188 -3.64 6.34 -15.98
CA VAL A 188 -3.02 7.65 -16.20
C VAL A 188 -3.93 8.53 -17.05
N GLU A 189 -4.51 7.99 -18.12
CA GLU A 189 -5.46 8.69 -18.97
C GLU A 189 -6.68 9.15 -18.18
N THR A 190 -7.33 8.24 -17.45
CA THR A 190 -8.52 8.58 -16.64
C THR A 190 -8.20 9.65 -15.60
N LEU A 191 -7.03 9.57 -14.95
CA LEU A 191 -6.60 10.59 -14.00
C LEU A 191 -6.34 11.94 -14.69
N SER A 192 -5.75 11.94 -15.89
CA SER A 192 -5.52 13.16 -16.67
C SER A 192 -6.85 13.82 -17.05
N ARG A 193 -7.80 13.05 -17.57
CA ARG A 193 -9.14 13.53 -17.94
C ARG A 193 -9.88 14.12 -16.74
N PHE A 194 -9.76 13.50 -15.57
CA PHE A 194 -10.32 14.05 -14.34
C PHE A 194 -9.62 15.34 -13.89
N LYS A 195 -8.29 15.43 -13.98
CA LYS A 195 -7.54 16.66 -13.68
C LYS A 195 -7.89 17.81 -14.63
N ASN A 196 -8.19 17.49 -15.89
CA ASN A 196 -8.54 18.46 -16.93
C ASN A 196 -10.03 18.86 -16.93
N ALA A 197 -10.81 18.48 -15.90
CA ALA A 197 -12.26 18.75 -15.83
C ALA A 197 -13.09 18.10 -16.96
N GLU A 198 -12.57 17.09 -17.66
CA GLU A 198 -13.33 16.34 -18.66
C GLU A 198 -14.26 15.30 -18.03
N LEU A 199 -13.94 14.89 -16.80
CA LEU A 199 -14.73 13.95 -16.02
C LEU A 199 -15.22 14.65 -14.75
N ASP A 200 -16.52 14.56 -14.51
CA ASP A 200 -17.19 15.19 -13.38
C ASP A 200 -17.05 14.33 -12.11
N LEU A 201 -17.00 13.00 -12.30
CA LEU A 201 -16.90 12.03 -11.21
C LEU A 201 -15.76 11.03 -11.43
N LEU A 202 -14.96 10.77 -10.40
CA LEU A 202 -13.99 9.68 -10.37
C LEU A 202 -14.36 8.65 -9.30
N ILE A 203 -14.71 7.44 -9.72
CA ILE A 203 -15.00 6.32 -8.82
C ILE A 203 -13.71 5.53 -8.58
N SER A 204 -13.34 5.30 -7.32
CA SER A 204 -12.10 4.59 -7.00
C SER A 204 -12.24 3.60 -5.84
N THR A 205 -11.44 2.54 -5.90
CA THR A 205 -11.14 1.72 -4.72
C THR A 205 -9.93 2.28 -3.95
N ASP A 206 -9.82 1.95 -2.66
CA ASP A 206 -8.68 2.39 -1.82
C ASP A 206 -7.33 2.01 -2.42
N LEU A 207 -7.20 0.75 -2.87
CA LEU A 207 -5.95 0.25 -3.43
C LEU A 207 -5.52 1.02 -4.68
N ALA A 208 -6.49 1.47 -5.48
CA ALA A 208 -6.19 2.13 -6.74
C ALA A 208 -5.90 3.63 -6.58
N ALA A 209 -6.46 4.29 -5.56
CA ALA A 209 -6.22 5.71 -5.28
C ALA A 209 -4.95 5.98 -4.46
N ARG A 210 -4.34 4.96 -3.86
CA ARG A 210 -3.09 5.11 -3.09
C ARG A 210 -1.93 5.58 -3.97
N GLY A 211 -1.14 6.50 -3.44
CA GLY A 211 0.05 7.05 -4.12
C GLY A 211 -0.25 7.88 -5.37
N LEU A 212 -1.53 8.16 -5.67
CA LEU A 212 -1.91 9.07 -6.73
C LEU A 212 -2.22 10.43 -6.13
N ASP A 213 -1.50 11.44 -6.61
CA ASP A 213 -1.84 12.82 -6.31
C ASP A 213 -2.95 13.29 -7.24
N ILE A 214 -4.13 13.45 -6.66
CA ILE A 214 -5.36 13.86 -7.35
C ILE A 214 -5.68 15.26 -6.84
N GLU A 215 -5.24 16.26 -7.59
CA GLU A 215 -5.55 17.67 -7.33
C GLU A 215 -6.96 18.00 -7.80
N GLY A 216 -7.53 19.07 -7.26
CA GLY A 216 -8.81 19.62 -7.75
C GLY A 216 -10.08 18.93 -7.22
N VAL A 217 -9.99 17.94 -6.32
CA VAL A 217 -11.18 17.27 -5.76
C VAL A 217 -11.95 18.23 -4.85
N LEU A 218 -13.18 18.57 -5.25
CA LEU A 218 -14.08 19.45 -4.48
C LEU A 218 -14.85 18.68 -3.40
N THR A 219 -15.32 17.49 -3.76
CA THR A 219 -16.13 16.64 -2.87
C THR A 219 -15.62 15.22 -2.85
N VAL A 220 -15.51 14.65 -1.65
CA VAL A 220 -15.22 13.22 -1.45
C VAL A 220 -16.46 12.50 -0.92
N ILE A 221 -16.94 11.48 -1.62
CA ILE A 221 -18.06 10.66 -1.18
C ILE A 221 -17.55 9.27 -0.80
N ASN A 222 -17.84 8.81 0.42
CA ASN A 222 -17.59 7.45 0.86
C ASN A 222 -18.89 6.65 0.81
N MET A 223 -19.07 5.79 -0.21
CA MET A 223 -20.25 4.92 -0.29
C MET A 223 -20.25 3.88 0.84
N GLN A 224 -19.08 3.33 1.15
CA GLN A 224 -18.83 2.55 2.35
C GLN A 224 -17.74 3.22 3.20
N MET A 225 -17.89 3.15 4.51
CA MET A 225 -16.85 3.57 5.42
C MET A 225 -15.58 2.72 5.22
N PRO A 226 -14.39 3.34 5.30
CA PRO A 226 -13.13 2.60 5.24
C PRO A 226 -12.94 1.70 6.46
N ALA A 227 -11.96 0.80 6.40
CA ALA A 227 -11.72 -0.14 7.50
C ALA A 227 -11.05 0.49 8.73
N SER A 228 -10.42 1.66 8.58
CA SER A 228 -9.71 2.35 9.67
C SER A 228 -9.79 3.86 9.56
N LEU A 229 -9.61 4.55 10.70
CA LEU A 229 -9.58 6.01 10.79
C LEU A 229 -8.49 6.62 9.88
N LYS A 230 -7.32 6.00 9.84
CA LYS A 230 -6.21 6.43 8.96
C LYS A 230 -6.62 6.43 7.48
N GLN A 231 -7.28 5.38 7.03
CA GLN A 231 -7.80 5.31 5.66
C GLN A 231 -8.87 6.38 5.42
N TYR A 232 -9.74 6.63 6.39
CA TYR A 232 -10.71 7.73 6.33
C TYR A 232 -10.04 9.08 6.11
N ILE A 233 -9.06 9.43 6.96
CA ILE A 233 -8.30 10.68 6.85
C ILE A 233 -7.63 10.79 5.48
N HIS A 234 -7.04 9.70 4.97
CA HIS A 234 -6.42 9.68 3.64
C HIS A 234 -7.41 9.88 2.47
N ARG A 235 -8.64 9.39 2.61
CA ARG A 235 -9.70 9.59 1.61
C ARG A 235 -10.19 11.02 1.62
N VAL A 236 -10.57 11.55 2.79
CA VAL A 236 -11.10 12.92 2.89
C VAL A 236 -10.01 13.97 2.67
N GLY A 237 -8.75 13.65 2.95
CA GLY A 237 -7.59 14.46 2.59
C GLY A 237 -7.28 14.52 1.09
N ARG A 238 -8.11 13.91 0.22
CA ARG A 238 -8.07 14.16 -1.23
C ARG A 238 -8.67 15.53 -1.58
N THR A 239 -9.55 16.07 -0.73
CA THR A 239 -10.05 17.43 -0.83
C THR A 239 -9.39 18.35 0.21
N ALA A 240 -9.78 19.62 0.26
CA ALA A 240 -9.29 20.63 1.21
C ALA A 240 -7.76 20.79 1.27
N ARG A 241 -7.06 20.50 0.17
CA ARG A 241 -5.61 20.66 0.05
C ARG A 241 -5.23 22.12 -0.17
N ALA A 242 -4.06 22.52 0.34
CA ALA A 242 -3.51 23.87 0.19
C ALA A 242 -4.46 25.00 0.66
N GLY A 243 -5.19 24.78 1.76
CA GLY A 243 -6.05 25.80 2.39
C GLY A 243 -7.44 25.97 1.77
N ARG A 244 -7.77 25.26 0.67
CA ARG A 244 -9.10 25.30 0.06
C ARG A 244 -10.16 24.69 0.98
N VAL A 245 -11.41 25.15 0.84
CA VAL A 245 -12.56 24.52 1.49
C VAL A 245 -12.90 23.23 0.74
N GLY A 246 -12.97 22.12 1.45
CA GLY A 246 -13.38 20.83 0.90
C GLY A 246 -14.64 20.30 1.56
N ARG A 247 -15.32 19.37 0.90
CA ARG A 247 -16.46 18.66 1.49
C ARG A 247 -16.28 17.16 1.42
N SER A 248 -16.72 16.46 2.45
CA SER A 248 -16.82 15.00 2.41
C SER A 248 -18.17 14.52 2.90
N VAL A 249 -18.78 13.57 2.19
CA VAL A 249 -20.03 12.92 2.56
C VAL A 249 -19.79 11.44 2.77
N SER A 250 -20.15 10.91 3.93
CA SER A 250 -19.90 9.49 4.25
C SER A 250 -21.17 8.76 4.67
N LEU A 251 -21.46 7.65 4.00
CA LEU A 251 -22.61 6.79 4.27
C LEU A 251 -22.18 5.73 5.29
N PHE A 252 -22.85 5.68 6.44
CA PHE A 252 -22.49 4.75 7.51
C PHE A 252 -23.70 3.91 7.96
N GLY A 253 -23.44 2.63 8.20
CA GLY A 253 -24.41 1.69 8.75
C GLY A 253 -24.23 1.46 10.25
N ALA A 254 -24.89 0.44 10.79
CA ALA A 254 -24.74 0.09 12.21
C ALA A 254 -23.35 -0.49 12.54
N ALA A 255 -22.73 -1.21 11.60
CA ALA A 255 -21.40 -1.79 11.76
C ALA A 255 -20.30 -0.72 11.95
N ASP A 256 -20.49 0.47 11.35
CA ASP A 256 -19.49 1.53 11.29
C ASP A 256 -19.49 2.44 12.54
N ARG A 257 -20.36 2.18 13.52
CA ARG A 257 -20.53 3.05 14.71
C ARG A 257 -19.24 3.25 15.50
N LYS A 258 -18.37 2.23 15.58
CA LYS A 258 -17.08 2.33 16.28
C LYS A 258 -16.19 3.35 15.58
N LEU A 259 -16.01 3.19 14.27
CA LEU A 259 -15.21 4.12 13.46
C LEU A 259 -15.79 5.54 13.47
N LEU A 260 -17.12 5.70 13.42
CA LEU A 260 -17.74 7.01 13.52
C LEU A 260 -17.40 7.71 14.86
N LYS A 261 -17.42 6.98 15.97
CA LYS A 261 -17.01 7.52 17.28
C LYS A 261 -15.55 7.97 17.28
N GLU A 262 -14.67 7.19 16.67
CA GLU A 262 -13.25 7.56 16.51
C GLU A 262 -13.11 8.84 15.69
N ILE A 263 -13.80 8.95 14.55
CA ILE A 263 -13.79 10.17 13.70
C ILE A 263 -14.31 11.39 14.47
N VAL A 264 -15.41 11.24 15.22
CA VAL A 264 -15.97 12.31 16.05
C VAL A 264 -14.96 12.75 17.11
N ALA A 265 -14.29 11.80 17.77
CA ALA A 265 -13.31 12.10 18.82
C ALA A 265 -12.08 12.85 18.29
N THR A 266 -11.66 12.56 17.06
CA THR A 266 -10.54 13.26 16.41
C THR A 266 -10.91 14.66 15.93
N HIS A 267 -12.19 14.92 15.66
CA HIS A 267 -12.66 16.24 15.21
C HIS A 267 -12.92 17.18 16.38
N LYS A 268 -11.90 17.95 16.80
CA LYS A 268 -12.04 18.95 17.88
C LYS A 268 -12.79 20.24 17.49
N GLY A 269 -13.34 20.30 16.27
CA GLY A 269 -14.04 21.46 15.71
C GLY A 269 -15.57 21.35 15.70
N ALA A 270 -16.20 22.09 14.78
CA ALA A 270 -17.66 22.18 14.59
C ALA A 270 -18.38 20.81 14.57
N PRO A 271 -19.65 20.74 15.00
CA PRO A 271 -20.40 19.50 15.03
C PRO A 271 -20.49 18.87 13.64
N LEU A 272 -20.23 17.56 13.55
CA LEU A 272 -20.41 16.81 12.31
C LEU A 272 -21.85 16.96 11.83
N LYS A 273 -22.03 17.36 10.57
CA LYS A 273 -23.37 17.60 10.03
C LYS A 273 -24.01 16.29 9.62
N GLN A 274 -25.13 15.93 10.24
CA GLN A 274 -25.95 14.83 9.74
C GLN A 274 -26.76 15.32 8.53
N ARG A 275 -26.53 14.74 7.36
CA ARG A 275 -27.35 14.99 6.17
C ARG A 275 -28.50 13.97 6.14
N ARG A 276 -29.70 14.47 5.88
CA ARG A 276 -30.87 13.66 5.57
C ARG A 276 -31.18 13.82 4.08
N ILE A 277 -31.52 12.72 3.45
CA ILE A 277 -32.07 12.69 2.09
C ILE A 277 -33.52 12.26 2.23
N ASP A 278 -34.39 12.95 1.52
CA ASP A 278 -35.81 12.66 1.52
C ASP A 278 -36.10 11.26 0.96
N ALA A 279 -37.01 10.52 1.59
CA ALA A 279 -37.31 9.14 1.23
C ALA A 279 -37.90 9.03 -0.18
N GLY A 280 -38.72 9.99 -0.61
CA GLY A 280 -39.30 10.02 -1.96
C GLY A 280 -38.23 10.19 -3.04
N VAL A 281 -37.13 10.90 -2.72
CA VAL A 281 -35.97 11.01 -3.61
C VAL A 281 -35.27 9.67 -3.74
N ILE A 282 -35.02 8.99 -2.62
CA ILE A 282 -34.35 7.68 -2.63
C ILE A 282 -35.17 6.67 -3.45
N GLU A 283 -36.49 6.65 -3.25
CA GLU A 283 -37.40 5.77 -3.98
C GLU A 283 -37.43 6.08 -5.49
N ALA A 284 -37.47 7.37 -5.86
CA ALA A 284 -37.44 7.79 -7.26
C ALA A 284 -36.16 7.33 -7.98
N TYR A 285 -35.00 7.47 -7.35
CA TYR A 285 -33.74 6.97 -7.92
C TYR A 285 -33.67 5.45 -7.91
N SER A 286 -34.21 4.78 -6.89
CA SER A 286 -34.31 3.33 -6.85
C SER A 286 -35.13 2.78 -8.03
N LYS A 287 -36.29 3.40 -8.31
CA LYS A 287 -37.12 3.05 -9.48
C LYS A 287 -36.40 3.32 -10.79
N ARG A 288 -35.67 4.44 -10.89
CA ARG A 288 -34.89 4.79 -12.08
C ARG A 288 -33.74 3.81 -12.35
N ILE A 289 -33.03 3.37 -11.31
CA ILE A 289 -31.98 2.35 -11.42
C ILE A 289 -32.61 1.02 -11.83
N ALA A 290 -33.72 0.61 -11.20
CA ALA A 290 -34.42 -0.62 -11.55
C ALA A 290 -34.91 -0.63 -13.01
N ALA A 291 -35.37 0.51 -13.54
CA ALA A 291 -35.76 0.65 -14.95
C ALA A 291 -34.57 0.50 -15.92
N LEU A 292 -33.35 0.80 -15.47
CA LEU A 292 -32.13 0.66 -16.25
C LEU A 292 -31.45 -0.71 -16.09
N GLU A 293 -31.96 -1.59 -15.22
CA GLU A 293 -31.26 -2.84 -14.84
C GLU A 293 -30.99 -3.74 -16.05
N GLU A 294 -31.91 -3.82 -17.02
CA GLU A 294 -31.68 -4.58 -18.24
C GLU A 294 -30.54 -4.00 -19.09
N SER A 295 -30.47 -2.67 -19.19
CA SER A 295 -29.37 -1.99 -19.90
C SER A 295 -28.04 -2.16 -19.17
N ILE A 296 -28.05 -2.08 -17.83
CA ILE A 296 -26.87 -2.31 -16.99
C ILE A 296 -26.34 -3.73 -17.21
N GLN A 297 -27.22 -4.72 -17.21
CA GLN A 297 -26.84 -6.12 -17.40
C GLN A 297 -26.25 -6.37 -18.79
N ARG A 298 -26.84 -5.80 -19.85
CA ARG A 298 -26.30 -5.90 -21.22
C ARG A 298 -24.89 -5.31 -21.31
N VAL A 299 -24.67 -4.11 -20.76
CA VAL A 299 -23.36 -3.45 -20.75
C VAL A 299 -22.36 -4.25 -19.90
N GLU A 300 -22.77 -4.80 -18.77
CA GLU A 300 -21.90 -5.68 -17.96
C GLU A 300 -21.48 -6.95 -18.72
N GLU A 301 -22.38 -7.55 -19.49
CA GLU A 301 -22.10 -8.74 -20.31
C GLU A 301 -21.14 -8.41 -21.45
N GLU A 302 -21.34 -7.28 -22.13
CA GLU A 302 -20.43 -6.77 -23.15
C GLU A 302 -19.01 -6.55 -22.59
N PHE A 303 -18.89 -5.86 -21.45
CA PHE A 303 -17.60 -5.68 -20.77
C PHE A 303 -16.94 -7.01 -20.37
N LYS A 304 -17.74 -8.01 -19.95
CA LYS A 304 -17.22 -9.35 -19.61
C LYS A 304 -16.71 -10.07 -20.86
N ALA A 305 -17.44 -9.98 -21.97
CA ALA A 305 -17.07 -10.57 -23.25
C ALA A 305 -15.80 -9.93 -23.83
N GLU A 306 -15.74 -8.59 -23.87
CA GLU A 306 -14.56 -7.85 -24.33
C GLU A 306 -13.32 -8.20 -23.50
N ARG A 307 -13.47 -8.29 -22.17
CA ARG A 307 -12.37 -8.67 -21.28
C ARG A 307 -11.93 -10.13 -21.51
N ALA A 308 -12.86 -11.05 -21.78
CA ALA A 308 -12.54 -12.44 -22.07
C ALA A 308 -11.79 -12.57 -23.40
N LEU A 309 -12.23 -11.84 -24.42
CA LEU A 309 -11.57 -11.78 -25.73
C LEU A 309 -10.14 -11.25 -25.59
N ARG A 310 -9.95 -10.12 -24.89
CA ARG A 310 -8.62 -9.54 -24.67
C ARG A 310 -7.67 -10.49 -23.95
N LEU A 311 -8.17 -11.22 -22.95
CA LEU A 311 -7.34 -12.21 -22.24
C LEU A 311 -6.95 -13.38 -23.16
N ALA A 312 -7.85 -13.83 -24.03
CA ALA A 312 -7.57 -14.87 -25.01
C ALA A 312 -6.53 -14.41 -26.05
N GLU A 313 -6.63 -13.16 -26.53
CA GLU A 313 -5.65 -12.54 -27.42
C GLU A 313 -4.27 -12.43 -26.76
N GLU A 314 -4.21 -11.94 -25.51
CA GLU A 314 -2.97 -11.88 -24.73
C GLU A 314 -2.33 -13.27 -24.53
N GLU A 315 -3.15 -14.32 -24.36
CA GLU A 315 -2.66 -15.70 -24.23
C GLU A 315 -2.15 -16.28 -25.55
N LEU A 316 -2.85 -16.02 -26.66
CA LEU A 316 -2.42 -16.41 -28.00
C LEU A 316 -1.07 -15.77 -28.34
N GLN A 317 -0.94 -14.46 -28.11
CA GLN A 317 0.29 -13.70 -28.34
C GLN A 317 1.45 -14.25 -27.49
N ARG A 318 1.21 -14.56 -26.21
CA ARG A 318 2.23 -15.23 -25.36
C ARG A 318 2.59 -16.62 -25.85
N GLY A 319 1.66 -17.34 -26.48
CA GLY A 319 1.91 -18.63 -27.12
C GLY A 319 2.84 -18.49 -28.32
N GLU A 320 2.54 -17.53 -29.19
CA GLU A 320 3.36 -17.18 -30.37
C GLU A 320 4.77 -16.74 -29.96
N ASP A 321 4.91 -15.86 -28.96
CA ASP A 321 6.19 -15.41 -28.43
C ASP A 321 7.06 -16.57 -27.90
N LYS A 322 6.42 -17.60 -27.32
CA LYS A 322 7.12 -18.81 -26.86
C LYS A 322 7.55 -19.70 -28.02
N LEU A 323 6.73 -19.82 -29.06
CA LEU A 323 7.06 -20.58 -30.27
C LEU A 323 8.21 -19.92 -31.06
N GLN A 324 8.24 -18.58 -31.09
CA GLN A 324 9.32 -17.80 -31.72
C GLN A 324 10.62 -17.76 -30.89
N GLY A 325 10.69 -18.43 -29.73
CA GLY A 325 11.91 -18.50 -28.91
C GLY A 325 12.25 -17.23 -28.13
N ASN A 326 11.39 -16.20 -28.16
CA ASN A 326 11.61 -14.91 -27.47
C ASN A 326 11.25 -14.91 -25.98
N ALA A 327 10.73 -16.02 -25.45
CA ALA A 327 10.25 -16.10 -24.08
C ALA A 327 11.38 -16.36 -23.07
N GLN A 328 12.00 -15.30 -22.55
CA GLN A 328 12.85 -15.39 -21.35
C GLN A 328 11.98 -15.70 -20.11
N LYS A 329 12.24 -16.84 -19.45
CA LYS A 329 11.66 -17.16 -18.13
C LYS A 329 12.30 -16.28 -17.05
N ARG A 330 11.61 -15.22 -16.64
CA ARG A 330 12.01 -14.42 -15.48
C ARG A 330 11.57 -15.09 -14.19
N HIS A 331 12.51 -15.33 -13.28
CA HIS A 331 12.34 -16.20 -12.11
C HIS A 331 11.38 -15.67 -11.03
N TRP A 332 11.09 -14.36 -11.06
CA TRP A 332 10.49 -13.65 -9.92
C TRP A 332 8.96 -13.40 -10.01
N MET A 333 8.34 -13.54 -11.18
CA MET A 333 6.87 -13.52 -11.28
C MET A 333 6.29 -14.93 -11.06
N GLN A 334 6.43 -15.47 -9.85
CA GLN A 334 5.58 -16.58 -9.41
C GLN A 334 4.36 -16.00 -8.70
N PRO A 335 3.14 -16.08 -9.26
CA PRO A 335 1.95 -15.94 -8.44
C PRO A 335 2.02 -17.02 -7.36
N ASN A 336 1.63 -16.70 -6.13
CA ASN A 336 1.50 -17.68 -5.04
C ASN A 336 0.62 -18.91 -5.42
N GLY A 337 -0.06 -18.88 -6.57
CA GLY A 337 -0.71 -20.01 -7.23
C GLY A 337 0.23 -21.15 -7.63
N ASP A 338 1.49 -20.91 -8.00
CA ASP A 338 2.41 -21.98 -8.44
C ASP A 338 2.86 -22.90 -7.30
N LYS A 339 2.88 -22.41 -6.05
CA LYS A 339 3.07 -23.28 -4.87
C LYS A 339 1.85 -24.18 -4.61
N LYS A 340 0.64 -23.70 -4.92
CA LYS A 340 -0.59 -24.53 -4.87
C LYS A 340 -0.64 -25.51 -6.03
N ASN A 341 -0.27 -25.09 -7.24
CA ASN A 341 -0.21 -25.96 -8.42
C ASN A 341 0.87 -27.03 -8.25
N LYS A 342 2.10 -26.72 -7.84
CA LYS A 342 3.13 -27.74 -7.54
C LYS A 342 2.68 -28.75 -6.47
N LYS A 343 1.89 -28.33 -5.47
CA LYS A 343 1.27 -29.24 -4.47
C LYS A 343 0.14 -30.08 -5.07
N ALA A 344 -0.68 -29.51 -5.97
CA ALA A 344 -1.75 -30.20 -6.68
C ALA A 344 -1.20 -31.20 -7.71
N SER A 345 -0.20 -30.82 -8.51
CA SER A 345 0.51 -31.69 -9.45
C SER A 345 1.26 -32.81 -8.75
N LYS A 346 1.84 -32.56 -7.56
CA LYS A 346 2.41 -33.62 -6.71
C LYS A 346 1.33 -34.57 -6.18
N LYS A 347 0.14 -34.07 -5.83
CA LYS A 347 -1.01 -34.91 -5.43
C LYS A 347 -1.57 -35.73 -6.60
N LEU A 348 -1.60 -35.16 -7.81
CA LEU A 348 -2.09 -35.83 -9.02
C LEU A 348 -1.12 -36.92 -9.50
N LYS A 349 0.20 -36.64 -9.51
CA LYS A 349 1.23 -37.66 -9.81
C LYS A 349 1.27 -38.80 -8.80
N LYS A 350 0.85 -38.58 -7.55
CA LYS A 350 0.70 -39.62 -6.52
C LYS A 350 -0.58 -40.45 -6.68
N LYS A 351 -1.54 -39.97 -7.49
CA LYS A 351 -2.83 -40.64 -7.74
C LYS A 351 -2.84 -41.46 -9.03
N SER A 352 -1.85 -41.27 -9.90
CA SER A 352 -1.71 -41.93 -11.20
C SER A 352 -0.73 -43.11 -11.19
N GLN A 353 -0.14 -43.46 -10.04
CA GLN A 353 0.56 -44.74 -9.87
C GLN A 353 -0.48 -45.79 -9.45
N GLN A 354 -0.52 -46.90 -10.19
CA GLN A 354 -1.36 -48.07 -9.90
C GLN A 354 -1.15 -48.54 -8.46
N PRO A 355 -2.17 -49.16 -7.82
CA PRO A 355 -2.02 -49.67 -6.46
C PRO A 355 -1.04 -50.86 -6.45
N GLU A 356 0.21 -50.61 -6.05
CA GLU A 356 1.15 -51.68 -5.71
C GLU A 356 0.64 -52.44 -4.48
N ALA A 357 0.87 -53.75 -4.48
CA ALA A 357 0.44 -54.69 -3.46
C ALA A 357 0.87 -54.25 -2.05
N LYS A 358 0.02 -54.52 -1.05
CA LYS A 358 0.30 -54.18 0.35
C LYS A 358 1.63 -54.83 0.77
N PRO A 359 2.59 -54.06 1.33
CA PRO A 359 3.88 -54.60 1.72
C PRO A 359 3.72 -55.67 2.79
N SER A 360 4.58 -56.69 2.74
CA SER A 360 4.56 -57.80 3.69
C SER A 360 4.85 -57.33 5.11
N VAL A 361 4.41 -58.08 6.12
CA VAL A 361 4.60 -57.72 7.54
C VAL A 361 6.10 -57.55 7.87
N ASP A 362 6.97 -58.30 7.22
CA ASP A 362 8.43 -58.24 7.40
C ASP A 362 9.04 -56.97 6.78
N GLU A 363 8.53 -56.48 5.66
CA GLU A 363 8.96 -55.19 5.08
C GLU A 363 8.57 -54.01 5.96
N ILE A 364 7.37 -54.05 6.55
CA ILE A 364 6.92 -53.02 7.49
C ILE A 364 7.82 -53.01 8.74
N ARG A 365 8.28 -54.19 9.17
CA ARG A 365 9.18 -54.32 10.32
C ARG A 365 10.58 -53.77 10.02
N ARG A 366 11.11 -54.01 8.81
CA ARG A 366 12.39 -53.43 8.35
C ARG A 366 12.30 -51.92 8.19
N GLN A 367 11.26 -51.40 7.54
CA GLN A 367 11.06 -49.95 7.40
C GLN A 367 10.97 -49.23 8.74
N ARG A 368 10.33 -49.85 9.75
CA ARG A 368 10.29 -49.28 11.11
C ARG A 368 11.63 -49.30 11.82
N ALA A 369 12.46 -50.31 11.57
CA ALA A 369 13.82 -50.39 12.09
C ALA A 369 14.71 -49.30 11.46
N ASP A 370 14.66 -49.15 10.14
CA ASP A 370 15.40 -48.12 9.41
C ASP A 370 14.97 -46.70 9.83
N ASP A 371 13.66 -46.47 9.99
CA ASP A 371 13.12 -45.20 10.47
C ASP A 371 13.52 -44.88 11.92
N TYR A 372 13.73 -45.92 12.74
CA TYR A 372 14.22 -45.78 14.11
C TYR A 372 15.70 -45.39 14.11
N GLU A 373 16.53 -46.03 13.29
CA GLU A 373 17.95 -45.70 13.13
C GLU A 373 18.16 -44.28 12.59
N VAL A 374 17.38 -43.87 11.58
CA VAL A 374 17.44 -42.50 11.03
C VAL A 374 17.04 -41.47 12.10
N ARG A 375 16.07 -41.78 12.97
CA ARG A 375 15.70 -40.90 14.09
C ARG A 375 16.80 -40.83 15.14
N ASN A 376 17.47 -41.95 15.41
CA ASN A 376 18.58 -42.00 16.38
C ASN A 376 19.79 -41.20 15.86
N ALA A 377 20.17 -41.36 14.59
CA ALA A 377 21.24 -40.60 13.95
C ALA A 377 20.97 -39.08 13.92
N LYS A 378 19.69 -38.67 13.79
CA LYS A 378 19.30 -37.25 13.89
C LYS A 378 19.40 -36.71 15.32
N ARG A 379 19.16 -37.53 16.35
CA ARG A 379 19.35 -37.14 17.76
C ARG A 379 20.82 -36.97 18.09
N ASP A 380 21.69 -37.86 17.62
CA ASP A 380 23.15 -37.78 17.83
C ASP A 380 23.76 -36.55 17.15
N ARG A 381 23.33 -36.22 15.92
CA ARG A 381 23.75 -34.96 15.26
C ARG A 381 23.31 -33.71 16.01
N LYS A 382 22.20 -33.77 16.76
CA LYS A 382 21.69 -32.64 17.55
C LYS A 382 22.46 -32.45 18.85
N GLN A 383 22.92 -33.54 19.49
CA GLN A 383 23.83 -33.46 20.65
C GLN A 383 25.23 -32.96 20.27
N ARG A 384 25.77 -33.35 19.11
CA ARG A 384 27.08 -32.87 18.62
C ARG A 384 27.12 -31.37 18.33
N ARG A 385 25.99 -30.74 18.04
CA ARG A 385 25.89 -29.27 17.80
C ARG A 385 25.88 -28.41 19.08
N MET A 386 25.76 -29.02 20.26
CA MET A 386 25.72 -28.29 21.55
C MET A 386 27.07 -28.25 22.30
N ARG A 387 28.20 -28.65 21.67
CA ARG A 387 29.54 -28.64 22.30
C ARG A 387 30.63 -27.96 21.45
N ALA A 388 30.30 -26.84 20.82
CA ALA A 388 31.29 -25.96 20.21
C ALA A 388 31.12 -24.54 20.77
N ILE A 389 31.46 -24.37 22.04
CA ILE A 389 31.85 -23.08 22.61
C ILE A 389 33.34 -23.27 22.95
N VAL A 390 34.18 -22.49 22.28
CA VAL A 390 35.59 -22.33 22.60
C VAL A 390 35.65 -21.57 23.93
N GLU A 391 36.29 -22.16 24.94
CA GLU A 391 36.65 -21.47 26.17
C GLU A 391 37.83 -20.55 25.86
N ASP A 392 37.62 -19.23 25.93
CA ASP A 392 38.69 -18.27 26.18
C ASP A 392 38.67 -17.93 27.66
N ASP A 393 39.79 -18.24 28.31
CA ASP A 393 39.97 -18.26 29.75
C ASP A 393 40.49 -16.89 30.23
N HIS A 394 39.64 -16.09 30.86
CA HIS A 394 40.09 -15.02 31.76
C HIS A 394 39.19 -14.89 32.99
N ARG A 395 39.82 -15.17 34.14
CA ARG A 395 39.27 -15.13 35.49
C ARG A 395 38.85 -13.74 35.96
N SER A 396 37.80 -13.77 36.80
CA SER A 396 37.47 -12.92 37.95
C SER A 396 36.85 -11.53 37.68
N VAL A 397 35.61 -11.30 38.15
CA VAL A 397 35.25 -10.79 39.49
C VAL A 397 33.75 -11.02 39.74
N LYS A 398 33.40 -11.61 40.90
CA LYS A 398 32.03 -11.74 41.40
C LYS A 398 31.46 -10.35 41.76
N LYS A 399 30.33 -9.95 41.16
CA LYS A 399 29.41 -8.99 41.77
C LYS A 399 27.96 -9.39 41.49
N ARG A 400 27.27 -9.83 42.56
CA ARG A 400 25.80 -9.95 42.63
C ARG A 400 25.17 -8.60 42.26
N LYS A 401 24.25 -8.55 41.29
CA LYS A 401 23.21 -7.52 41.25
C LYS A 401 21.90 -8.08 40.70
N SER A 402 20.86 -7.73 41.45
CA SER A 402 19.45 -8.00 41.29
C SER A 402 18.89 -7.53 39.95
N VAL A 403 17.92 -8.29 39.46
CA VAL A 403 16.98 -7.90 38.41
C VAL A 403 16.30 -6.57 38.80
N MET A 404 16.47 -5.52 38.01
CA MET A 404 15.62 -4.32 38.04
C MET A 404 15.19 -3.98 36.62
N SER A 405 13.88 -3.86 36.44
CA SER A 405 13.22 -3.38 35.24
C SER A 405 13.55 -1.91 34.96
N MET A 406 13.70 -1.58 33.68
CA MET A 406 14.04 -0.26 33.14
C MET A 406 12.93 0.80 33.27
N THR A 407 11.92 0.60 34.12
CA THR A 407 10.75 1.50 34.24
C THR A 407 10.75 2.38 35.48
N SER A 408 11.77 2.32 36.34
CA SER A 408 11.82 3.12 37.59
C SER A 408 12.76 4.35 37.55
N SER A 409 13.55 4.54 36.49
CA SER A 409 14.48 5.68 36.37
C SER A 409 13.86 6.96 35.78
N LEU A 410 12.59 6.92 35.39
CA LEU A 410 11.88 8.08 34.82
C LEU A 410 10.98 8.82 35.83
N THR A 411 10.90 8.37 37.09
CA THR A 411 10.00 8.98 38.10
C THR A 411 10.66 9.33 39.44
N SER A 412 11.98 9.19 39.59
CA SER A 412 12.63 9.53 40.88
C SER A 412 12.97 11.03 40.98
N VAL A 413 12.28 11.74 41.87
CA VAL A 413 12.47 13.17 42.14
C VAL A 413 13.40 13.36 43.35
N THR A 414 14.65 12.86 43.28
CA THR A 414 15.62 13.04 44.39
C THR A 414 16.70 14.07 44.04
N PRO A 415 17.17 14.88 45.01
CA PRO A 415 18.01 16.07 44.73
C PRO A 415 19.43 15.76 44.22
N LYS A 416 19.86 14.49 44.21
CA LYS A 416 21.22 14.10 43.79
C LYS A 416 21.41 14.03 42.27
N SER A 417 20.33 13.92 41.48
CA SER A 417 20.41 13.82 40.01
C SER A 417 20.51 15.17 39.29
N VAL A 418 20.23 16.28 39.98
CA VAL A 418 20.19 17.63 39.38
C VAL A 418 21.58 18.31 39.32
N LYS A 419 22.62 17.71 39.93
CA LYS A 419 23.97 18.31 39.98
C LYS A 419 24.90 17.99 38.81
N ARG A 420 24.49 17.19 37.81
CA ARG A 420 25.33 16.85 36.64
C ARG A 420 25.20 17.79 35.43
N PHE A 421 24.39 18.84 35.52
CA PHE A 421 24.10 19.74 34.38
C PHE A 421 24.54 21.20 34.57
N ARG A 422 25.39 21.50 35.55
CA ARG A 422 25.97 22.85 35.73
C ARG A 422 27.50 22.72 35.77
N TYR A 423 28.18 23.55 34.97
CA TYR A 423 29.63 23.62 34.67
C TYR A 423 30.11 22.56 33.66
N GLY A 424 30.62 22.84 32.45
CA GLY A 424 30.93 24.07 31.71
C GLY A 424 32.01 23.75 30.66
N LEU A 425 31.94 24.31 29.45
CA LEU A 425 33.06 24.92 28.68
C LEU A 425 32.51 25.48 27.35
N VAL A 426 32.21 26.78 27.29
CA VAL A 426 33.05 27.89 26.79
C VAL A 426 32.82 28.18 25.30
N VAL A 427 32.09 29.27 25.10
CA VAL A 427 31.89 30.02 23.86
C VAL A 427 33.21 30.66 23.44
N ARG A 428 33.61 30.50 22.18
CA ARG A 428 34.48 31.46 21.48
C ARG A 428 33.74 31.99 20.26
N CYS A 429 33.42 33.27 20.31
CA CYS A 429 33.00 34.08 19.17
C CYS A 429 34.13 34.17 18.14
N LEU A 430 33.78 34.11 16.85
CA LEU A 430 34.44 34.86 15.78
C LEU A 430 33.48 34.99 14.58
N ASN A 431 32.85 36.17 14.52
CA ASN A 431 32.49 37.00 13.37
C ASN A 431 32.21 36.39 11.98
N ALA A 432 31.00 36.74 11.51
CA ALA A 432 30.69 37.35 10.21
C ALA A 432 30.83 36.53 8.91
N VAL A 433 29.69 36.06 8.39
CA VAL A 433 29.33 36.26 6.96
C VAL A 433 27.84 36.59 6.88
N ARG A 434 27.55 37.71 6.22
CA ARG A 434 26.22 38.31 6.01
C ARG A 434 25.34 37.40 5.12
N CYS A 435 24.09 37.24 5.52
CA CYS A 435 23.00 36.86 4.63
C CYS A 435 22.63 38.06 3.74
N ASN A 436 22.50 37.84 2.43
CA ASN A 436 21.76 38.73 1.53
C ASN A 436 20.52 37.97 1.02
N PRO A 437 19.29 38.50 1.19
CA PRO A 437 18.10 37.96 0.57
C PRO A 437 17.94 38.57 -0.83
N ILE A 438 17.87 37.72 -1.86
CA ILE A 438 17.43 38.14 -3.20
C ILE A 438 15.91 37.97 -3.23
N GLY A 439 15.20 39.10 -3.24
CA GLY A 439 13.80 39.18 -3.61
C GLY A 439 13.65 39.08 -5.12
N PHE A 440 12.66 38.31 -5.57
CA PHE A 440 12.14 38.35 -6.93
C PHE A 440 10.76 39.02 -6.87
N ASN A 441 10.66 40.18 -7.50
CA ASN A 441 9.44 40.81 -7.97
C ASN A 441 9.64 41.09 -9.46
N ALA A 442 8.83 40.42 -10.30
CA ALA A 442 8.37 40.76 -11.65
C ALA A 442 8.01 39.45 -12.37
#